data_AF-A0A9D4V2I1-F1
#
_entry.id   AF-A0A9D4V2I1-F1
#
_cell.length_a   1.000
_cell.length_b   1.000
_cell.length_c   1.000
_cell.angle_alpha   90.00
_cell.angle_beta   90.00
_cell.angle_gamma   90.00
#
_symmetry.space_group_name_H-M   'P 1'
#
loop_
_entity.id
_entity.type
_entity.pdbx_description
1 polymer ?
#
loop_
_entity_poly.entity_id
_entity_poly.type
_entity_poly.pdbx_seq_one_letter_code
_entity_poly.pdbx_strand_id
1 'polypeptide(L)'
;LFTTSYELTLRRAVVLQQNERGENSEECELSRTINHMLTSLERRVNEAATHMNSKGQTLSSLFLMNNYWYIHATLSQNEKLCSLLGDECLDRYREKANIYAHKYQREAWTALLEYLGTEQNEEMMDKYMQEEKNGGNDDNKQSRRGGGGTWTMLRSHSVNGGKSNGACKKN
;
A
#
# COMPACT_ATOMS: atom_id res chain seq x y z
N LEU A 1 15.51 -28.90 4.49
CA LEU A 1 16.29 -30.07 4.00
C LEU A 1 15.90 -30.56 2.59
N PHE A 2 14.98 -29.93 1.86
CA PHE A 2 14.54 -30.42 0.53
C PHE A 2 15.11 -29.69 -0.71
N THR A 3 15.87 -28.61 -0.55
CA THR A 3 16.32 -27.78 -1.68
C THR A 3 17.64 -28.23 -2.31
N THR A 4 18.46 -29.01 -1.61
CA THR A 4 19.73 -29.55 -2.15
C THR A 4 19.53 -30.72 -3.11
N SER A 5 18.37 -31.38 -3.09
CA SER A 5 18.13 -32.61 -3.88
C SER A 5 17.99 -32.36 -5.39
N TYR A 6 17.50 -31.19 -5.80
CA TYR A 6 17.31 -30.86 -7.22
C TYR A 6 18.46 -30.06 -7.83
N GLU A 7 19.32 -29.47 -7.00
CA GLU A 7 20.44 -28.63 -7.45
C GLU A 7 21.40 -29.41 -8.35
N LEU A 8 21.86 -30.58 -7.90
CA LEU A 8 22.75 -31.47 -8.67
C LEU A 8 22.10 -31.96 -9.97
N THR A 9 20.80 -32.24 -9.93
CA THR A 9 20.04 -32.72 -11.09
C THR A 9 19.88 -31.61 -12.13
N LEU A 10 19.58 -30.39 -11.69
CA LEU A 10 19.46 -29.22 -12.57
C LEU A 10 20.81 -28.83 -13.16
N ARG A 11 21.89 -28.84 -12.38
CA ARG A 11 23.26 -28.63 -12.89
C ARG A 11 23.58 -29.62 -14.01
N ARG A 12 23.34 -30.92 -13.79
CA ARG A 12 23.54 -31.94 -14.83
C ARG A 12 22.65 -31.73 -16.05
N ALA A 13 21.38 -31.38 -15.87
CA ALA A 13 20.45 -31.18 -16.99
C ALA A 13 20.85 -29.99 -17.88
N VAL A 14 21.30 -28.88 -17.27
CA VAL A 14 21.80 -27.69 -17.99
C VAL A 14 23.08 -28.02 -18.76
N VAL A 15 24.04 -28.67 -18.10
CA VAL A 15 25.28 -29.13 -18.74
C VAL A 15 25.00 -30.06 -19.92
N LEU A 16 24.06 -31.01 -19.79
CA LEU A 16 23.69 -31.92 -20.87
C LEU A 16 23.03 -31.21 -22.07
N GLN A 17 22.20 -30.18 -21.84
CA GLN A 17 21.64 -29.39 -22.94
C GLN A 17 22.68 -28.52 -23.67
N GLN A 18 23.80 -28.19 -23.01
CA GLN A 18 24.79 -27.25 -23.54
C GLN A 18 26.12 -27.90 -23.95
N ASN A 19 26.32 -29.20 -23.67
CA ASN A 19 27.47 -29.98 -24.15
C ASN A 19 27.47 -30.14 -25.70
N GLU A 20 26.41 -29.70 -26.39
CA GLU A 20 26.41 -29.49 -27.85
C GLU A 20 27.06 -28.15 -28.28
N ARG A 21 27.41 -27.26 -27.34
CA ARG A 21 27.89 -25.89 -27.62
C ARG A 21 29.21 -25.48 -26.96
N GLY A 22 29.78 -26.32 -26.09
CA GLY A 22 31.18 -26.24 -25.64
C GLY A 22 31.62 -24.90 -25.02
N GLU A 23 31.44 -24.74 -23.71
CA GLU A 23 32.25 -23.81 -22.90
C GLU A 23 32.20 -24.15 -21.40
N ASN A 24 33.31 -23.89 -20.69
CA ASN A 24 33.64 -24.40 -19.36
C ASN A 24 33.23 -23.43 -18.23
N SER A 25 32.18 -23.76 -17.48
CA SER A 25 32.01 -23.60 -16.01
C SER A 25 30.54 -23.74 -15.64
N GLU A 26 30.17 -24.80 -14.91
CA GLU A 26 28.77 -25.16 -14.58
C GLU A 26 28.00 -24.04 -13.85
N GLU A 27 28.70 -23.20 -13.09
CA GLU A 27 28.10 -22.11 -12.29
C GLU A 27 27.73 -20.89 -13.15
N CYS A 28 28.58 -20.52 -14.11
CA CYS A 28 28.28 -19.47 -15.09
C CYS A 28 27.08 -19.86 -15.96
N GLU A 29 26.99 -21.13 -16.33
CA GLU A 29 25.88 -21.63 -17.14
C GLU A 29 24.56 -21.62 -16.37
N LEU A 30 24.55 -22.06 -15.11
CA LEU A 30 23.34 -22.01 -14.28
C LEU A 30 22.85 -20.56 -14.07
N SER A 31 23.75 -19.62 -13.79
CA SER A 31 23.41 -18.20 -13.65
C SER A 31 22.81 -17.63 -14.95
N ARG A 32 23.38 -17.99 -16.11
CA ARG A 32 22.87 -17.56 -17.42
C ARG A 32 21.48 -18.13 -17.69
N THR A 33 21.25 -19.40 -17.42
CA THR A 33 19.93 -20.05 -17.59
C THR A 33 18.88 -19.39 -16.69
N ILE A 34 19.21 -19.13 -15.42
CA ILE A 34 18.27 -18.48 -14.48
C ILE A 34 17.97 -17.04 -14.91
N ASN A 35 18.98 -16.28 -15.35
CA ASN A 35 18.76 -14.95 -15.92
C ASN A 35 17.86 -15.00 -17.16
N HIS A 36 18.00 -16.02 -18.01
CA HIS A 36 17.12 -16.23 -19.15
C HIS A 36 15.67 -16.54 -18.72
N MET A 37 15.48 -17.31 -17.65
CA MET A 37 14.15 -17.57 -17.09
C MET A 37 13.53 -16.30 -16.48
N LEU A 38 14.31 -15.52 -15.73
CA LEU A 38 13.87 -14.26 -15.12
C LEU A 38 13.48 -13.21 -16.17
N THR A 39 14.27 -13.06 -17.23
CA THR A 39 13.94 -12.16 -18.36
C THR A 39 12.68 -12.62 -19.10
N SER A 40 12.52 -13.93 -19.30
CA SER A 40 11.31 -14.50 -19.90
C SER A 40 10.07 -14.30 -19.03
N LEU A 41 10.19 -14.46 -17.71
CA LEU A 41 9.14 -14.18 -16.75
C LEU A 41 8.77 -12.68 -16.78
N GLU A 42 9.77 -11.81 -16.74
CA GLU A 42 9.58 -10.37 -16.80
C GLU A 42 8.83 -9.96 -18.07
N ARG A 43 9.20 -10.50 -19.23
CA ARG A 43 8.49 -10.24 -20.49
C ARG A 43 7.00 -10.61 -20.37
N ARG A 44 6.69 -11.79 -19.81
CA ARG A 44 5.31 -12.24 -19.63
C ARG A 44 4.53 -11.38 -18.63
N VAL A 45 5.18 -10.93 -17.55
CA VAL A 45 4.58 -10.01 -16.58
C VAL A 45 4.24 -8.68 -17.25
N ASN A 46 5.15 -8.14 -18.07
CA ASN A 46 4.90 -6.93 -18.83
C ASN A 46 3.76 -7.10 -19.85
N GLU A 47 3.70 -8.22 -20.57
CA GLU A 47 2.60 -8.55 -21.48
C GLU A 47 1.26 -8.67 -20.73
N ALA A 48 1.24 -9.30 -19.55
CA ALA A 48 0.03 -9.34 -18.74
C ALA A 48 -0.41 -7.94 -18.27
N ALA A 49 0.54 -7.07 -17.94
CA ALA A 49 0.25 -5.69 -17.54
C ALA A 49 -0.34 -4.86 -18.68
N THR A 50 0.07 -5.06 -19.94
CA THR A 50 -0.55 -4.37 -21.08
C THR A 50 -2.01 -4.77 -21.25
N HIS A 51 -2.37 -6.03 -20.97
CA HIS A 51 -3.78 -6.43 -20.93
C HIS A 51 -4.54 -5.73 -19.79
N MET A 52 -3.91 -5.49 -18.64
CA MET A 52 -4.53 -4.74 -17.53
C MET A 52 -4.67 -3.25 -17.81
N ASN A 53 -3.80 -2.64 -18.64
CA ASN A 53 -3.94 -1.23 -19.04
C ASN A 53 -5.31 -0.94 -19.67
N SER A 54 -5.93 -1.91 -20.34
CA SER A 54 -7.29 -1.77 -20.89
C SER A 54 -8.35 -1.48 -19.82
N LYS A 55 -8.08 -1.85 -18.56
CA LYS A 55 -8.94 -1.61 -17.39
C LYS A 55 -8.52 -0.39 -16.57
N GLY A 56 -7.44 0.29 -16.97
CA GLY A 56 -6.89 1.47 -16.29
C GLY A 56 -5.39 1.37 -16.02
N GLN A 57 -4.68 2.48 -16.23
CA GLN A 57 -3.22 2.58 -16.06
C GLN A 57 -2.80 2.32 -14.60
N THR A 58 -3.59 2.79 -13.64
CA THR A 58 -3.37 2.59 -12.20
C THR A 58 -3.28 1.11 -11.82
N LEU A 59 -4.17 0.27 -12.36
CA LEU A 59 -4.20 -1.16 -12.05
C LEU A 59 -2.96 -1.90 -12.60
N SER A 60 -2.51 -1.50 -13.79
CA SER A 60 -1.30 -2.03 -14.40
C SER A 60 -0.05 -1.66 -13.60
N SER A 61 0.05 -0.40 -13.16
CA SER A 61 1.13 0.06 -12.29
C SER A 61 1.17 -0.73 -10.97
N LEU A 62 0.02 -0.95 -10.34
CA LEU A 62 -0.09 -1.77 -9.12
C LEU A 62 0.33 -3.23 -9.36
N PHE A 63 -0.12 -3.82 -10.47
CA PHE A 63 0.22 -5.19 -10.84
C PHE A 63 1.73 -5.37 -11.05
N LEU A 64 2.35 -4.46 -11.80
CA LEU A 64 3.80 -4.50 -12.05
C LEU A 64 4.59 -4.31 -10.76
N MET A 65 4.22 -3.34 -9.94
CA MET A 65 4.82 -3.14 -8.61
C MET A 65 4.82 -4.43 -7.79
N ASN A 66 3.66 -5.08 -7.65
CA ASN A 66 3.50 -6.30 -6.86
C ASN A 66 4.35 -7.46 -7.39
N ASN A 67 4.36 -7.67 -8.71
CA ASN A 67 5.12 -8.76 -9.30
C ASN A 67 6.64 -8.53 -9.17
N TYR A 68 7.13 -7.32 -9.42
CA TYR A 68 8.55 -7.03 -9.25
C TYR A 68 9.00 -7.10 -7.80
N TRP A 69 8.16 -6.64 -6.87
CA TRP A 69 8.43 -6.81 -5.45
C TRP A 69 8.49 -8.29 -5.05
N TYR A 70 7.56 -9.11 -5.56
CA TYR A 70 7.56 -10.54 -5.29
C TYR A 70 8.82 -11.23 -5.82
N ILE A 71 9.27 -10.88 -7.04
CA ILE A 71 10.52 -11.39 -7.60
C ILE A 71 11.70 -10.98 -6.70
N HIS A 72 11.83 -9.70 -6.37
CA HIS A 72 12.89 -9.21 -5.48
C HIS A 72 12.87 -9.91 -4.11
N ALA A 73 11.71 -10.02 -3.47
CA ALA A 73 11.56 -10.68 -2.17
C ALA A 73 11.93 -12.17 -2.23
N THR A 74 11.54 -12.87 -3.30
CA THR A 74 11.88 -14.29 -3.49
C THR A 74 13.38 -14.48 -3.71
N LEU A 75 14.01 -13.61 -4.52
CA LEU A 75 15.45 -13.67 -4.78
C LEU A 75 16.27 -13.35 -3.52
N SER A 76 15.88 -12.32 -2.76
CA SER A 76 16.57 -11.89 -1.53
C SER A 76 16.45 -12.87 -0.36
N GLN A 77 15.37 -13.66 -0.30
CA GLN A 77 15.22 -14.72 0.71
C GLN A 77 16.07 -15.97 0.42
N ASN A 78 16.57 -16.13 -0.81
CA ASN A 78 17.33 -17.30 -1.21
C ASN A 78 18.81 -16.94 -1.40
N GLU A 79 19.59 -17.12 -0.34
CA GLU A 79 21.02 -16.78 -0.29
C GLU A 79 21.84 -17.38 -1.44
N LYS A 80 21.57 -18.64 -1.81
CA LYS A 80 22.26 -19.30 -2.94
C LYS A 80 21.94 -18.68 -4.29
N LEU A 81 20.70 -18.24 -4.47
CA LEU A 81 20.25 -17.62 -5.71
C LEU A 81 20.76 -16.17 -5.80
N CYS A 82 20.81 -15.49 -4.67
CA CYS A 82 21.40 -14.17 -4.51
C CYS A 82 22.89 -14.18 -4.85
N SER A 83 23.67 -15.12 -4.29
CA SER A 83 25.11 -15.23 -4.58
C SER A 83 25.39 -15.56 -6.05
N LEU A 84 24.50 -16.31 -6.70
CA LEU A 84 24.65 -16.73 -8.10
C LEU A 84 24.30 -15.62 -9.11
N LEU A 85 23.35 -14.74 -8.79
CA LEU A 85 22.86 -13.68 -9.67
C LEU A 85 23.49 -12.32 -9.39
N GLY A 86 24.06 -12.14 -8.19
CA GLY A 86 24.65 -10.88 -7.74
C GLY A 86 23.63 -9.83 -7.30
N ASP A 87 24.11 -8.85 -6.53
CA ASP A 87 23.31 -7.78 -5.94
C ASP A 87 22.67 -6.87 -7.00
N GLU A 88 23.33 -6.68 -8.14
CA GLU A 88 22.80 -5.88 -9.27
C GLU A 88 21.44 -6.41 -9.76
N CYS A 89 21.24 -7.72 -9.71
CA CYS A 89 19.97 -8.34 -10.09
C CYS A 89 18.85 -7.95 -9.12
N LEU A 90 19.14 -7.97 -7.82
CA LEU A 90 18.20 -7.57 -6.77
C LEU A 90 17.86 -6.09 -6.89
N ASP A 91 18.87 -5.24 -6.98
CA ASP A 91 18.71 -3.79 -7.09
C ASP A 91 17.86 -3.42 -8.30
N ARG A 92 18.05 -4.09 -9.45
CA ARG A 92 17.23 -3.89 -10.64
C ARG A 92 15.74 -4.17 -10.40
N TYR A 93 15.40 -5.26 -9.70
CA TYR A 93 13.99 -5.58 -9.42
C TYR A 93 13.40 -4.70 -8.32
N ARG A 94 14.20 -4.30 -7.32
CA ARG A 94 13.81 -3.30 -6.33
C ARG A 94 13.47 -1.97 -6.99
N GLU A 95 14.34 -1.50 -7.88
CA GLU A 95 14.16 -0.23 -8.57
C GLU A 95 12.91 -0.25 -9.46
N LYS A 96 12.70 -1.33 -10.22
CA LYS A 96 11.47 -1.49 -11.01
C LYS A 96 10.23 -1.44 -10.11
N ALA A 97 10.22 -2.14 -8.98
CA ALA A 97 9.10 -2.09 -8.05
C ALA A 97 8.83 -0.66 -7.55
N ASN A 98 9.88 0.10 -7.20
CA ASN A 98 9.77 1.49 -6.76
C ASN A 98 9.24 2.42 -7.85
N ILE A 99 9.73 2.30 -9.08
CA ILE A 99 9.26 3.08 -10.23
C ILE A 99 7.74 2.90 -10.40
N TYR A 100 7.25 1.67 -10.35
CA TYR A 100 5.83 1.39 -10.49
C TYR A 100 5.01 1.76 -9.25
N ALA A 101 5.60 1.72 -8.05
CA ALA A 101 4.97 2.25 -6.85
C ALA A 101 4.72 3.76 -6.94
N HIS A 102 5.74 4.53 -7.36
CA HIS A 102 5.60 5.97 -7.59
C HIS A 102 4.60 6.27 -8.71
N LYS A 103 4.63 5.48 -9.79
CA LYS A 103 3.68 5.64 -10.89
C LYS A 103 2.24 5.41 -10.42
N TYR A 104 2.00 4.31 -9.68
CA TYR A 104 0.70 4.02 -9.08
C TYR A 104 0.25 5.15 -8.15
N GLN A 105 1.12 5.66 -7.28
CA GLN A 105 0.78 6.74 -6.36
C GLN A 105 0.32 8.00 -7.10
N ARG A 106 1.04 8.41 -8.14
CA ARG A 106 0.61 9.56 -8.97
C ARG A 106 -0.73 9.27 -9.66
N GLU A 107 -0.84 8.14 -10.35
CA GLU A 107 -2.04 7.81 -11.12
C GLU A 107 -3.30 7.61 -10.27
N ALA A 108 -3.16 7.11 -9.04
CA ALA A 108 -4.29 6.88 -8.13
C ALA A 108 -4.73 8.13 -7.38
N TRP A 109 -3.77 8.99 -6.98
CA TRP A 109 -4.03 10.04 -5.99
C TRP A 109 -3.97 11.46 -6.55
N THR A 110 -3.38 11.70 -7.72
CA THR A 110 -3.26 13.07 -8.27
C THR A 110 -4.60 13.78 -8.36
N ALA A 111 -5.64 13.14 -8.90
CA ALA A 111 -6.97 13.76 -9.02
C ALA A 111 -7.59 14.13 -7.65
N LEU A 112 -7.38 13.29 -6.64
CA LEU A 112 -7.87 13.57 -5.29
C LEU A 112 -7.09 14.74 -4.66
N LEU A 113 -5.76 14.75 -4.81
CA LEU A 113 -4.90 15.80 -4.26
C LEU A 113 -5.17 17.15 -4.95
N GLU A 114 -5.40 17.15 -6.26
CA GLU A 114 -5.83 18.33 -7.00
C GLU A 114 -7.18 18.83 -6.49
N TYR A 115 -8.16 17.96 -6.30
CA TYR A 115 -9.46 18.33 -5.74
C TYR A 115 -9.34 18.96 -4.34
N LEU A 116 -8.55 18.35 -3.45
CA LEU A 116 -8.33 18.85 -2.09
C LEU A 116 -7.52 20.16 -2.05
N GLY A 117 -6.66 20.42 -3.04
CA GLY A 117 -5.79 21.60 -3.09
C GLY A 117 -6.38 22.81 -3.82
N THR A 118 -7.65 22.77 -4.24
CA THR A 118 -8.29 23.92 -4.89
C THR A 118 -8.92 24.86 -3.86
N GLU A 119 -8.70 26.18 -4.00
CA GLU A 119 -9.34 27.24 -3.19
C GLU A 119 -10.88 27.14 -3.22
N GLN A 120 -11.46 26.55 -4.27
CA GLN A 120 -12.89 26.27 -4.37
C GLN A 120 -13.41 25.32 -3.29
N ASN A 121 -12.58 24.39 -2.82
CA ASN A 121 -12.92 23.49 -1.72
C ASN A 121 -12.83 24.20 -0.36
N GLU A 122 -11.93 25.17 -0.23
CA GLU A 122 -11.84 26.02 0.97
C GLU A 122 -13.07 26.92 1.10
N GLU A 123 -13.52 27.56 0.01
CA GLU A 123 -14.76 28.35 0.00
C GLU A 123 -16.01 27.50 0.27
N MET A 124 -16.04 26.26 -0.24
CA MET A 124 -17.14 25.32 0.02
C MET A 124 -17.14 24.87 1.49
N MET A 125 -15.97 24.53 2.06
CA MET A 125 -15.85 24.20 3.47
C MET A 125 -16.18 25.39 4.36
N ASP A 126 -15.80 26.60 3.99
CA ASP A 126 -16.19 27.81 4.71
C ASP A 126 -17.70 28.04 4.68
N LYS A 127 -18.37 27.75 3.56
CA LYS A 127 -19.85 27.76 3.50
C LYS A 127 -20.48 26.70 4.39
N TYR A 128 -20.02 25.45 4.36
CA TYR A 128 -20.54 24.39 5.23
C TYR A 128 -20.34 24.72 6.73
N MET A 129 -19.17 25.26 7.09
CA MET A 129 -18.87 25.68 8.46
C MET A 129 -19.65 26.93 8.89
N GLN A 130 -20.10 27.78 7.96
CA GLN A 130 -20.99 28.90 8.23
C GLN A 130 -22.46 28.47 8.35
N GLU A 131 -22.90 27.49 7.57
CA GLU A 131 -24.27 26.96 7.63
C GLU A 131 -24.57 26.22 8.94
N GLU A 132 -23.62 25.45 9.50
CA GLU A 132 -23.77 24.87 10.85
C GLU A 132 -23.88 25.93 11.96
N LYS A 133 -23.15 27.04 11.84
CA LYS A 133 -23.23 28.15 12.80
C LYS A 133 -24.55 28.93 12.71
N ASN A 134 -25.14 29.00 11.52
CA ASN A 134 -26.40 29.69 11.28
C ASN A 134 -27.63 28.82 11.60
N GLY A 135 -27.56 27.50 11.43
CA GLY A 135 -28.64 26.56 11.78
C GLY A 135 -28.91 26.41 13.28
N GLY A 136 -27.95 26.79 14.15
CA GLY A 136 -28.12 26.76 15.60
C GLY A 136 -28.88 27.96 16.21
N ASN A 137 -29.37 28.91 15.40
CA ASN A 137 -29.92 30.17 15.90
C ASN A 137 -31.44 30.32 15.74
N ASP A 138 -32.13 29.36 15.10
CA ASP A 138 -33.60 29.42 14.93
C ASP A 138 -34.40 28.79 16.09
N ASP A 139 -33.79 27.91 16.89
CA ASP A 139 -34.50 27.28 18.03
C ASP A 139 -34.57 28.17 19.29
N ASN A 140 -33.88 29.31 19.32
CA ASN A 140 -33.83 30.18 20.51
C ASN A 140 -34.75 31.43 20.44
N LYS A 141 -35.69 31.48 19.48
CA LYS A 141 -36.67 32.58 19.40
C LYS A 141 -38.11 32.24 19.81
N GLN A 142 -38.41 30.98 20.12
CA GLN A 142 -39.76 30.57 20.55
C GLN A 142 -40.01 30.73 22.07
N SER A 143 -38.99 30.95 22.91
CA SER A 143 -39.11 30.85 24.39
C SER A 143 -39.05 32.19 25.15
N ARG A 144 -39.44 33.31 24.50
CA ARG A 144 -39.50 34.63 25.17
C ARG A 144 -40.73 35.47 24.80
N ARG A 145 -41.93 34.90 24.87
CA ARG A 145 -43.17 35.70 24.98
C ARG A 145 -44.26 35.01 25.83
N GLY A 146 -44.43 35.51 27.07
CA GLY A 146 -45.62 35.37 27.91
C GLY A 146 -45.73 34.03 28.66
N GLY A 147 -45.95 33.94 29.96
CA GLY A 147 -46.40 34.94 30.93
C GLY A 147 -47.36 34.24 31.91
N GLY A 148 -47.04 34.30 33.21
CA GLY A 148 -48.01 34.25 34.31
C GLY A 148 -48.68 32.90 34.63
N GLY A 149 -48.16 32.20 35.65
CA GLY A 149 -48.84 31.07 36.27
C GLY A 149 -48.09 30.57 37.50
N THR A 150 -48.40 31.15 38.66
CA THR A 150 -47.99 30.69 39.99
C THR A 150 -48.49 29.27 40.25
N TRP A 151 -47.71 28.40 40.91
CA TRP A 151 -48.00 27.86 42.24
C TRP A 151 -46.94 26.83 42.71
N THR A 152 -46.53 27.06 43.97
CA THR A 152 -46.01 26.12 44.99
C THR A 152 -44.62 25.49 44.91
N MET A 153 -43.88 25.80 45.97
CA MET A 153 -42.71 25.11 46.49
C MET A 153 -42.94 23.60 46.68
N LEU A 154 -41.90 22.82 46.37
CA LEU A 154 -41.45 21.79 47.31
C LEU A 154 -39.94 21.93 47.50
N ARG A 155 -39.57 22.33 48.71
CA ARG A 155 -38.21 22.34 49.23
C ARG A 155 -37.89 20.93 49.75
N SER A 156 -36.77 20.36 49.31
CA SER A 156 -35.90 19.38 50.01
C SER A 156 -34.85 18.89 49.01
N HIS A 157 -33.60 18.56 49.31
CA HIS A 157 -32.71 18.74 50.46
C HIS A 157 -31.29 18.57 49.87
N SER A 158 -30.32 19.32 50.40
CA SER A 158 -28.88 19.20 50.11
C SER A 158 -28.33 17.83 50.54
N VAL A 159 -27.44 17.21 49.75
CA VAL A 159 -26.23 16.54 50.25
C VAL A 159 -25.09 16.65 49.23
N ASN A 160 -23.97 17.17 49.71
CA ASN A 160 -22.65 17.28 49.09
C ASN A 160 -22.02 15.93 48.71
N GLY A 161 -21.11 15.98 47.73
CA GLY A 161 -19.76 15.45 47.91
C GLY A 161 -19.32 14.33 46.94
N GLY A 162 -18.11 14.49 46.41
CA GLY A 162 -17.29 13.36 45.99
C GLY A 162 -16.61 13.48 44.63
N LYS A 163 -15.46 14.17 44.59
CA LYS A 163 -14.40 13.90 43.60
C LYS A 163 -13.79 12.52 43.89
N SER A 164 -13.49 11.72 42.87
CA SER A 164 -12.28 10.88 42.88
C SER A 164 -11.92 10.36 41.48
N ASN A 165 -10.67 10.64 41.09
CA ASN A 165 -9.95 10.11 39.94
C ASN A 165 -9.76 8.58 40.05
N GLY A 166 -9.64 7.90 38.90
CA GLY A 166 -9.23 6.49 38.84
C GLY A 166 -8.50 6.19 37.53
N ALA A 167 -7.17 6.22 37.58
CA ALA A 167 -6.26 5.79 36.53
C ALA A 167 -6.18 4.26 36.46
N CYS A 168 -6.30 3.67 35.27
CA CYS A 168 -5.99 2.26 35.03
C CYS A 168 -4.50 2.08 34.74
N LYS A 169 -3.79 1.47 35.69
CA LYS A 169 -2.46 0.90 35.49
C LYS A 169 -2.56 -0.52 34.96
N LYS A 170 -1.53 -0.83 34.17
CA LYS A 170 -1.18 -2.09 33.49
C LYS A 170 -1.02 -3.26 34.47
N ASN A 171 -1.36 -4.46 34.01
CA ASN A 171 -0.65 -5.70 34.30
C ASN A 171 -0.24 -6.31 32.96
#